data_AF-A0A9D9DV90-F1
#
_entry.id   AF-A0A9D9DV90-F1
#
_cell.length_a   1.000
_cell.length_b   1.000
_cell.length_c   1.000
_cell.angle_alpha   90.00
_cell.angle_beta   90.00
_cell.angle_gamma   90.00
#
_symmetry.space_group_name_H-M   'P 1'
#
loop_
_entity.id
_entity.type
_entity.pdbx_description
1 polymer ?
#
loop_
_entity_poly.entity_id
_entity_poly.type
_entity_poly.pdbx_seq_one_letter_code
_entity_poly.pdbx_strand_id
1 'polypeptide(L)'
;MKNKVQVTIEGKTFTISGEESELYIKKVADYINSKFSDIKKKEEPKGVGMQMISILTTLNIADEYFKERDKNIALSEKVNKLKCYEGFTLTKEEVENLKVKFKEAIDNNSKLTQEIESVRNENKEIANLRNQIAEANNKNNRLTQEIESVRNENKEIANLRTQISEANNKNNRLTQEIESVRNENKEIASLRNQIAEANDKNNRLTQEVESLKNANREIEKFRAELKDANNKNSYLLNEIEYIKNENKQITALKSQIDEFKGKNSQLVKEIESVRDENKQIETLRNQIKEAENRNNQLSMEIETIKSDNSEVQKLEELIRQYEEKNNALLLEVESVKSEKDALYSVKNQIDEYEEKNSKLLSEVESLRAELLKKDELEKEKDELLKELKTVKDERDQLEKDLDEFLLDD
;
A
#
# COMPACT_ATOMS: atom_id res chain seq x y z
N MET A 1 7.54 219.37 34.25
CA MET A 1 6.52 220.38 34.63
C MET A 1 6.06 220.04 36.04
N LYS A 2 6.13 220.98 36.99
CA LYS A 2 5.64 220.73 38.35
C LYS A 2 4.14 221.01 38.41
N ASN A 3 3.35 219.97 38.66
CA ASN A 3 1.91 220.06 38.80
C ASN A 3 1.60 220.67 40.16
N LYS A 4 0.76 221.71 40.20
CA LYS A 4 0.23 222.30 41.44
C LYS A 4 -1.21 221.82 41.59
N VAL A 5 -1.47 221.09 42.66
CA VAL A 5 -2.77 220.45 42.89
C VAL A 5 -3.25 220.82 44.27
N GLN A 6 -4.49 221.27 44.38
CA GLN A 6 -5.14 221.46 45.67
C GLN A 6 -5.77 220.15 46.13
N VAL A 7 -5.47 219.77 47.36
CA VAL A 7 -5.99 218.59 48.03
C VAL A 7 -6.39 218.96 49.45
N THR A 8 -7.45 218.34 49.96
CA THR A 8 -7.86 218.52 51.36
C THR A 8 -7.33 217.33 52.14
N ILE A 9 -6.53 217.55 53.18
CA ILE A 9 -6.01 216.50 54.06
C ILE A 9 -6.37 216.85 55.51
N GLU A 10 -6.96 215.91 56.25
CA GLU A 10 -7.41 216.12 57.64
C GLU A 10 -8.36 217.33 57.81
N GLY A 11 -9.16 217.62 56.76
CA GLY A 11 -10.09 218.76 56.71
C GLY A 11 -9.44 220.10 56.38
N LYS A 12 -8.12 220.16 56.16
CA LYS A 12 -7.39 221.38 55.74
C LYS A 12 -7.00 221.29 54.26
N THR A 13 -7.23 222.37 53.51
CA THR A 13 -6.83 222.42 52.10
C THR A 13 -5.36 222.81 51.97
N PHE A 14 -4.58 221.99 51.28
CA PHE A 14 -3.18 222.21 50.96
C PHE A 14 -3.00 222.29 49.45
N THR A 15 -2.05 223.11 48.98
CA THR A 15 -1.60 223.07 47.59
C THR A 15 -0.28 222.31 47.52
N ILE A 16 -0.28 221.11 46.95
CA ILE A 16 0.93 220.29 46.77
C ILE A 16 1.48 220.52 45.37
N SER A 17 2.78 220.79 45.31
CA SER A 17 3.52 220.93 44.05
C SER A 17 4.53 219.79 43.89
N GLY A 18 4.36 218.96 42.87
CA GLY A 18 5.20 217.78 42.60
C GLY A 18 5.32 217.44 41.12
N GLU A 19 6.16 216.47 40.79
CA GLU A 19 6.33 215.97 39.41
C GLU A 19 5.27 214.92 39.05
N GLU A 20 4.65 214.32 40.06
CA GLU A 20 3.61 213.32 39.89
C GLU A 20 2.32 213.89 39.27
N SER A 21 1.56 213.00 38.63
CA SER A 21 0.28 213.37 38.02
C SER A 21 -0.73 213.84 39.08
N GLU A 22 -1.63 214.75 38.68
CA GLU A 22 -2.67 215.24 39.58
C GLU A 22 -3.53 214.11 40.16
N LEU A 23 -3.89 213.12 39.33
CA LEU A 23 -4.65 211.95 39.76
C LEU A 23 -3.91 211.15 40.84
N TYR A 24 -2.60 210.98 40.69
CA TYR A 24 -1.80 210.28 41.70
C TYR A 24 -1.72 211.07 43.01
N ILE A 25 -1.46 212.38 42.94
CA ILE A 25 -1.39 213.23 44.14
C ILE A 25 -2.74 213.25 44.89
N LYS A 26 -3.86 213.39 44.17
CA LYS A 26 -5.21 213.28 44.77
C LYS A 26 -5.45 211.92 45.40
N LYS A 27 -5.09 210.83 44.71
CA LYS A 27 -5.20 209.46 45.25
C LYS A 27 -4.40 209.27 46.53
N VAL A 28 -3.19 209.81 46.62
CA VAL A 28 -2.37 209.76 47.84
C VAL A 28 -3.03 210.55 48.97
N ALA A 29 -3.54 211.76 48.69
CA ALA A 29 -4.26 212.56 49.67
C ALA A 29 -5.53 211.87 50.18
N ASP A 30 -6.34 211.30 49.28
CA ASP A 30 -7.54 210.53 49.63
C ASP A 30 -7.19 209.31 50.47
N TYR A 31 -6.10 208.62 50.15
CA TYR A 31 -5.63 207.49 50.93
C TYR A 31 -5.17 207.90 52.34
N ILE A 32 -4.41 209.00 52.48
CA ILE A 32 -4.05 209.57 53.79
C ILE A 32 -5.31 209.91 54.58
N ASN A 33 -6.30 210.56 53.96
CA ASN A 33 -7.56 210.89 54.63
C ASN A 33 -8.33 209.65 55.07
N SER A 34 -8.37 208.60 54.25
CA SER A 34 -9.02 207.35 54.62
C SER A 34 -8.34 206.73 55.83
N LYS A 35 -7.01 206.61 55.80
CA LYS A 35 -6.22 206.07 56.94
C LYS A 35 -6.38 206.90 58.19
N PHE A 36 -6.32 208.22 58.04
CA PHE A 36 -6.57 209.15 59.12
C PHE A 36 -7.96 208.96 59.71
N SER A 37 -9.00 208.89 58.87
CA SER A 37 -10.39 208.70 59.29
C SER A 37 -10.59 207.38 60.02
N ASP A 38 -9.93 206.30 59.56
CA ASP A 38 -10.04 204.98 60.16
C ASP A 38 -9.39 204.94 61.55
N ILE A 39 -8.20 205.55 61.69
CA ILE A 39 -7.50 205.66 62.98
C ILE A 39 -8.27 206.58 63.91
N LYS A 40 -8.79 207.71 63.39
CA LYS A 40 -9.62 208.64 64.14
C LYS A 40 -10.84 207.93 64.73
N LYS A 41 -11.62 207.22 63.92
CA LYS A 41 -12.79 206.44 64.40
C LYS A 41 -12.44 205.45 65.52
N LYS A 42 -11.25 204.86 65.48
CA LYS A 42 -10.82 203.83 66.42
C LYS A 42 -10.21 204.39 67.72
N GLU A 43 -9.46 205.48 67.63
CA GLU A 43 -8.67 206.01 68.75
C GLU A 43 -9.29 207.24 69.42
N GLU A 44 -10.15 208.00 68.72
CA GLU A 44 -10.85 209.18 69.28
C GLU A 44 -11.77 208.82 70.48
N PRO A 45 -12.53 207.70 70.48
CA PRO A 45 -13.34 207.30 71.66
C PRO A 45 -12.50 206.97 72.89
N LYS A 46 -11.20 206.68 72.71
CA LYS A 46 -10.26 206.39 73.81
C LYS A 46 -9.59 207.66 74.37
N GLY A 47 -9.99 208.83 73.89
CA GLY A 47 -9.47 210.13 74.34
C GLY A 47 -8.14 210.54 73.70
N VAL A 48 -7.71 209.90 72.60
CA VAL A 48 -6.47 210.25 71.91
C VAL A 48 -6.66 211.56 71.13
N GLY A 49 -5.79 212.54 71.37
CA GLY A 49 -5.84 213.84 70.71
C GLY A 49 -5.54 213.79 69.20
N MET A 50 -6.07 214.76 68.46
CA MET A 50 -5.98 214.84 66.98
C MET A 50 -4.55 214.82 66.42
N GLN A 51 -3.59 215.46 67.10
CA GLN A 51 -2.17 215.42 66.69
C GLN A 51 -1.58 214.01 66.77
N MET A 52 -1.90 213.26 67.84
CA MET A 52 -1.43 211.89 67.99
C MET A 52 -2.07 210.97 66.95
N ILE A 53 -3.32 211.22 66.56
CA ILE A 53 -3.98 210.51 65.44
C ILE A 53 -3.24 210.77 64.12
N SER A 54 -2.80 212.01 63.85
CA SER A 54 -2.00 212.32 62.65
C SER A 54 -0.63 211.62 62.67
N ILE A 55 0.04 211.60 63.83
CA ILE A 55 1.32 210.89 64.01
C ILE A 55 1.12 209.38 63.80
N LEU A 56 0.07 208.78 64.38
CA LEU A 56 -0.25 207.37 64.19
C LEU A 56 -0.58 207.04 62.73
N THR A 57 -1.27 207.94 62.03
CA THR A 57 -1.55 207.80 60.59
C THR A 57 -0.27 207.78 59.79
N THR A 58 0.62 208.74 60.03
CA THR A 58 1.91 208.83 59.36
C THR A 58 2.76 207.59 59.64
N LEU A 59 2.79 207.12 60.89
CA LEU A 59 3.54 205.94 61.30
C LEU A 59 3.01 204.67 60.61
N ASN A 60 1.70 204.49 60.53
CA ASN A 60 1.08 203.35 59.84
C ASN A 60 1.40 203.36 58.34
N ILE A 61 1.36 204.53 57.70
CA ILE A 61 1.71 204.65 56.28
C ILE A 61 3.20 204.30 56.05
N ALA A 62 4.09 204.76 56.93
CA ALA A 62 5.50 204.41 56.87
C ALA A 62 5.74 202.90 57.07
N ASP A 63 5.07 202.28 58.04
CA ASP A 63 5.12 200.82 58.26
C ASP A 63 4.59 200.04 57.04
N GLU A 64 3.48 200.48 56.44
CA GLU A 64 2.96 199.89 55.19
C GLU A 64 3.98 199.99 54.04
N TYR A 65 4.65 201.14 53.88
CA TYR A 65 5.70 201.31 52.87
C TYR A 65 6.89 200.36 53.10
N PHE A 66 7.39 200.27 54.33
CA PHE A 66 8.52 199.37 54.63
C PHE A 66 8.14 197.90 54.45
N LYS A 67 6.95 197.47 54.89
CA LYS A 67 6.44 196.12 54.64
C LYS A 67 6.33 195.80 53.16
N GLU A 68 5.86 196.73 52.33
CA GLU A 68 5.74 196.50 50.90
C GLU A 68 7.10 196.47 50.20
N ARG A 69 8.05 197.29 50.64
CA ARG A 69 9.46 197.23 50.20
C ARG A 69 10.10 195.88 50.53
N ASP A 70 9.91 195.38 51.75
CA ASP A 70 10.47 194.08 52.15
C ASP A 70 9.86 192.92 51.36
N LYS A 71 8.55 192.94 51.07
CA LYS A 71 7.93 191.98 50.15
C LYS A 71 8.54 192.05 48.75
N ASN A 72 8.81 193.25 48.25
CA ASN A 72 9.38 193.44 46.91
C ASN A 72 10.82 192.90 46.84
N ILE A 73 11.61 193.09 47.90
CA ILE A 73 12.94 192.47 48.05
C ILE A 73 12.82 190.94 48.06
N ALA A 74 11.89 190.37 48.85
CA ALA A 74 11.67 188.93 48.90
C ALA A 74 11.20 188.35 47.54
N LEU A 75 10.36 189.08 46.81
CA LEU A 75 9.94 188.72 45.44
C LEU A 75 11.12 188.75 44.48
N SER A 76 11.95 189.79 44.52
CA SER A 76 13.18 189.90 43.72
C SER A 76 14.14 188.74 43.99
N GLU A 77 14.34 188.36 45.26
CA GLU A 77 15.14 187.19 45.61
C GLU A 77 14.52 185.88 45.09
N LYS A 78 13.18 185.76 45.13
CA LYS A 78 12.48 184.58 44.60
C LYS A 78 12.59 184.49 43.07
N VAL A 79 12.53 185.63 42.37
CA VAL A 79 12.77 185.70 40.91
C VAL A 79 14.21 185.33 40.58
N ASN A 80 15.19 185.80 41.36
CA ASN A 80 16.58 185.40 41.18
C ASN A 80 16.81 183.91 41.44
N LYS A 81 16.18 183.33 42.48
CA LYS A 81 16.21 181.88 42.70
C LYS A 81 15.59 181.12 41.53
N LEU A 82 14.46 181.56 40.99
CA LEU A 82 13.82 180.94 39.82
C LEU A 82 14.68 181.03 38.55
N LYS A 83 15.34 182.18 38.31
CA LYS A 83 16.33 182.31 37.23
C LYS A 83 17.50 181.34 37.39
N CYS A 84 17.91 181.02 38.62
CA CYS A 84 18.94 180.00 38.86
C CYS A 84 18.43 178.56 38.60
N TYR A 85 17.12 178.29 38.62
CA TYR A 85 16.54 176.97 38.28
C TYR A 85 16.22 176.80 36.79
N GLU A 86 16.05 177.89 36.02
CA GLU A 86 15.89 177.84 34.56
C GLU A 86 17.23 177.63 33.79
N GLY A 87 18.35 177.56 34.51
CA GLY A 87 19.69 177.26 33.98
C GLY A 87 19.97 175.78 33.65
N PHE A 88 18.95 174.91 33.69
CA PHE A 88 19.01 173.55 33.12
C PHE A 88 18.41 173.52 31.71
N THR A 89 18.88 174.40 30.83
CA THR A 89 18.74 174.18 29.39
C THR A 89 19.84 173.21 28.99
N LEU A 90 19.50 171.95 28.73
CA LEU A 90 20.43 171.03 28.06
C LEU A 90 20.99 171.76 26.84
N THR A 91 22.31 171.83 26.77
CA THR A 91 22.97 172.45 25.64
C THR A 91 22.60 171.68 24.36
N LYS A 92 22.60 172.37 23.21
CA LYS A 92 22.32 171.73 21.91
C LYS A 92 23.20 170.48 21.70
N GLU A 93 24.42 170.50 22.24
CA GLU A 93 25.39 169.40 22.19
C GLU A 93 24.97 168.18 23.04
N GLU A 94 24.45 168.37 24.26
CA GLU A 94 23.93 167.27 25.08
C GLU A 94 22.69 166.63 24.45
N VAL A 95 21.79 167.44 23.89
CA VAL A 95 20.63 166.95 23.12
C VAL A 95 21.08 166.13 21.92
N GLU A 96 22.11 166.57 21.22
CA GLU A 96 22.65 165.85 20.06
C GLU A 96 23.35 164.55 20.47
N ASN A 97 24.12 164.54 21.57
CA ASN A 97 24.70 163.32 22.14
C ASN A 97 23.64 162.32 22.59
N LEU A 98 22.57 162.78 23.23
CA LEU A 98 21.44 161.92 23.60
C LEU A 98 20.72 161.35 22.37
N LYS A 99 20.55 162.14 21.30
CA LYS A 99 19.99 161.64 20.03
C LYS A 99 20.89 160.58 19.39
N VAL A 100 22.21 160.76 19.38
CA VAL A 100 23.16 159.77 18.86
C VAL A 100 23.04 158.47 19.65
N LYS A 101 23.10 158.54 20.99
CA LYS A 101 22.91 157.35 21.85
C LYS A 101 21.54 156.70 21.67
N PHE A 102 20.48 157.49 21.48
CA PHE A 102 19.14 156.98 21.23
C PHE A 102 19.04 156.29 19.87
N LYS A 103 19.68 156.85 18.84
CA LYS A 103 19.78 156.24 17.51
C LYS A 103 20.57 154.93 17.56
N GLU A 104 21.72 154.92 18.23
CA GLU A 104 22.50 153.69 18.46
C GLU A 104 21.68 152.63 19.21
N ALA A 105 20.90 153.03 20.22
CA ALA A 105 20.00 152.14 20.94
C ALA A 105 18.89 151.59 20.02
N ILE A 106 18.30 152.40 19.14
CA ILE A 106 17.33 151.96 18.14
C ILE A 106 17.96 150.98 17.17
N ASP A 107 19.13 151.31 16.62
CA ASP A 107 19.83 150.47 15.65
C ASP A 107 20.20 149.13 16.29
N ASN A 108 20.69 149.12 17.53
CA ASN A 108 20.96 147.89 18.28
C ASN A 108 19.69 147.08 18.56
N ASN A 109 18.59 147.72 18.92
CA ASN A 109 17.31 147.04 19.17
C ASN A 109 16.74 146.44 17.88
N SER A 110 16.94 147.10 16.74
CA SER A 110 16.57 146.56 15.42
C SER A 110 17.39 145.32 15.06
N LYS A 111 18.71 145.33 15.30
CA LYS A 111 19.59 144.17 15.09
C LYS A 111 19.23 143.00 16.01
N LEU A 112 19.01 143.27 17.30
CA LEU A 112 18.56 142.25 18.26
C LEU A 112 17.21 141.67 17.88
N THR A 113 16.29 142.47 17.34
CA THR A 113 14.99 141.98 16.84
C THR A 113 15.18 141.03 15.66
N GLN A 114 16.08 141.36 14.73
CA GLN A 114 16.42 140.49 13.60
C GLN A 114 17.08 139.18 14.06
N GLU A 115 18.00 139.23 15.01
CA GLU A 115 18.63 138.03 15.59
C GLU A 115 17.60 137.13 16.30
N ILE A 116 16.70 137.72 17.10
CA ILE A 116 15.59 136.99 17.75
C ILE A 116 14.70 136.32 16.69
N GLU A 117 14.44 136.98 15.57
CA GLU A 117 13.64 136.42 14.48
C GLU A 117 14.37 135.25 13.77
N SER A 118 15.68 135.38 13.52
CA SER A 118 16.50 134.27 12.99
C SER A 118 16.47 133.06 13.91
N VAL A 119 16.76 133.27 15.20
CA VAL A 119 16.75 132.20 16.21
C VAL A 119 15.35 131.59 16.35
N ARG A 120 14.28 132.37 16.21
CA ARG A 120 12.90 131.83 16.18
C ARG A 120 12.66 130.93 14.97
N ASN A 121 13.17 131.30 13.80
CA ASN A 121 13.03 130.49 12.60
C ASN A 121 13.84 129.19 12.70
N GLU A 122 15.08 129.26 13.18
CA GLU A 122 15.91 128.07 13.46
C GLU A 122 15.24 127.15 14.49
N ASN A 123 14.65 127.70 15.55
CA ASN A 123 13.92 126.89 16.54
C ASN A 123 12.68 126.20 15.98
N LYS A 124 11.96 126.83 15.03
CA LYS A 124 10.86 126.19 14.30
C LYS A 124 11.38 125.03 13.44
N GLU A 125 12.51 125.21 12.77
CA GLU A 125 13.12 124.17 11.96
C GLU A 125 13.61 122.99 12.82
N ILE A 126 14.26 123.28 13.97
CA ILE A 126 14.65 122.27 14.96
C ILE A 126 13.42 121.50 15.47
N ALA A 127 12.30 122.19 15.74
CA ALA A 127 11.07 121.53 16.16
C ALA A 127 10.52 120.57 15.08
N ASN A 128 10.55 121.00 13.80
CA ASN A 128 10.15 120.15 12.68
C ASN A 128 11.06 118.93 12.52
N LEU A 129 12.38 119.11 12.58
CA LEU A 129 13.35 118.02 12.52
C LEU A 129 13.19 117.04 13.68
N ARG A 130 12.92 117.53 14.89
CA ARG A 130 12.63 116.69 16.06
C ARG A 130 11.38 115.83 15.85
N ASN A 131 10.33 116.38 15.25
CA ASN A 131 9.12 115.63 14.93
C ASN A 131 9.41 114.53 13.89
N GLN A 132 10.15 114.86 12.82
CA GLN A 132 10.53 113.87 11.81
C GLN A 132 11.40 112.75 12.39
N ILE A 133 12.36 113.08 13.27
CA ILE A 133 13.17 112.08 13.98
C ILE A 133 12.29 111.20 14.87
N ALA A 134 11.33 111.77 15.59
CA ALA A 134 10.41 111.00 16.41
C ALA A 134 9.56 110.03 15.58
N GLU A 135 9.04 110.48 14.43
CA GLU A 135 8.30 109.62 13.48
C GLU A 135 9.19 108.51 12.91
N ALA A 136 10.41 108.83 12.50
CA ALA A 136 11.38 107.86 12.00
C ALA A 136 11.74 106.81 13.07
N ASN A 137 11.94 107.23 14.32
CA ASN A 137 12.20 106.33 15.44
C ASN A 137 11.01 105.41 15.72
N ASN A 138 9.78 105.93 15.69
CA ASN A 138 8.59 105.12 15.85
C ASN A 138 8.45 104.08 14.72
N LYS A 139 8.76 104.46 13.48
CA LYS A 139 8.78 103.54 12.35
C LYS A 139 9.87 102.47 12.51
N ASN A 140 11.06 102.85 12.96
CA ASN A 140 12.18 101.92 13.16
C ASN A 140 11.90 100.91 14.27
N ASN A 141 11.25 101.35 15.35
CA ASN A 141 10.81 100.46 16.42
C ASN A 141 9.78 99.43 15.92
N ARG A 142 8.80 99.87 15.10
CA ARG A 142 7.81 98.96 14.48
C ARG A 142 8.49 97.94 13.55
N LEU A 143 9.38 98.40 12.68
CA LEU A 143 10.12 97.51 11.77
C LEU A 143 10.99 96.51 12.54
N THR A 144 11.58 96.93 13.65
CA THR A 144 12.37 96.02 14.52
C THR A 144 11.50 94.92 15.11
N GLN A 145 10.29 95.26 15.58
CA GLN A 145 9.32 94.28 16.08
C GLN A 145 8.85 93.31 14.98
N GLU A 146 8.59 93.81 13.77
CA GLU A 146 8.21 92.97 12.62
C GLU A 146 9.33 92.00 12.23
N ILE A 147 10.59 92.47 12.18
CA ILE A 147 11.76 91.63 11.90
C ILE A 147 11.91 90.53 12.95
N GLU A 148 11.65 90.84 14.22
CA GLU A 148 11.72 89.86 15.30
C GLU A 148 10.61 88.81 15.19
N SER A 149 9.38 89.21 14.84
CA SER A 149 8.28 88.27 14.55
C SER A 149 8.65 87.32 13.41
N VAL A 150 9.10 87.86 12.28
CA VAL A 150 9.51 87.05 11.11
C VAL A 150 10.69 86.14 11.44
N ARG A 151 11.62 86.56 12.28
CA ARG A 151 12.71 85.69 12.76
C ARG A 151 12.19 84.51 13.57
N ASN A 152 11.20 84.73 14.43
CA ASN A 152 10.61 83.66 15.23
C ASN A 152 9.83 82.68 14.35
N GLU A 153 9.04 83.18 13.40
CA GLU A 153 8.35 82.36 12.41
C GLU A 153 9.33 81.53 11.58
N ASN A 154 10.46 82.10 11.15
CA ASN A 154 11.48 81.37 10.40
C ASN A 154 12.16 80.26 11.23
N LYS A 155 12.36 80.47 12.54
CA LYS A 155 12.85 79.40 13.43
C LYS A 155 11.83 78.26 13.52
N GLU A 156 10.55 78.58 13.61
CA GLU A 156 9.48 77.58 13.65
C GLU A 156 9.41 76.80 12.33
N ILE A 157 9.49 77.48 11.19
CA ILE A 157 9.57 76.83 9.86
C ILE A 157 10.78 75.91 9.77
N ALA A 158 11.94 76.31 10.30
CA ALA A 158 13.13 75.45 10.31
C ALA A 158 12.90 74.17 11.14
N ASN A 159 12.28 74.29 12.31
CA ASN A 159 11.92 73.14 13.14
C ASN A 159 10.92 72.21 12.43
N LEU A 160 9.89 72.76 11.81
CA LEU A 160 8.91 71.98 11.02
C LEU A 160 9.57 71.26 9.85
N ARG A 161 10.53 71.90 9.16
CA ARG A 161 11.29 71.24 8.08
C ARG A 161 12.10 70.05 8.58
N THR A 162 12.72 70.15 9.75
CA THR A 162 13.43 69.03 10.37
C THR A 162 12.47 67.88 10.68
N GLN A 163 11.33 68.17 11.30
CA GLN A 163 10.31 67.15 11.61
C GLN A 163 9.77 66.47 10.34
N ILE A 164 9.51 67.24 9.27
CA ILE A 164 9.08 66.70 7.98
C ILE A 164 10.16 65.78 7.38
N SER A 165 11.43 66.17 7.47
CA SER A 165 12.55 65.34 7.01
C SER A 165 12.62 64.01 7.76
N GLU A 166 12.49 64.04 9.09
CA GLU A 166 12.46 62.83 9.93
C GLU A 166 11.26 61.94 9.61
N ALA A 167 10.08 62.52 9.45
CA ALA A 167 8.86 61.80 9.07
C ALA A 167 9.00 61.15 7.69
N ASN A 168 9.59 61.85 6.72
CA ASN A 168 9.85 61.31 5.38
C ASN A 168 10.84 60.13 5.43
N ASN A 169 11.91 60.24 6.22
CA ASN A 169 12.85 59.15 6.42
C ASN A 169 12.18 57.93 7.06
N LYS A 170 11.30 58.15 8.04
CA LYS A 170 10.50 57.07 8.64
C LYS A 170 9.55 56.43 7.63
N ASN A 171 8.84 57.22 6.82
CA ASN A 171 7.97 56.71 5.77
C ASN A 171 8.72 55.88 4.73
N ASN A 172 9.91 56.31 4.32
CA ASN A 172 10.74 55.55 3.39
C ASN A 172 11.14 54.20 3.97
N ARG A 173 11.54 54.14 5.25
CA ARG A 173 11.84 52.87 5.95
C ARG A 173 10.62 51.96 6.04
N LEU A 174 9.47 52.50 6.45
CA LEU A 174 8.22 51.74 6.51
C LEU A 174 7.79 51.21 5.13
N THR A 175 8.02 51.99 4.08
CA THR A 175 7.74 51.56 2.70
C THR A 175 8.61 50.36 2.30
N GLN A 176 9.91 50.39 2.64
CA GLN A 176 10.82 49.26 2.41
C GLN A 176 10.43 48.02 3.22
N GLU A 177 10.04 48.20 4.49
CA GLU A 177 9.54 47.10 5.33
C GLU A 177 8.26 46.46 4.75
N ILE A 178 7.31 47.28 4.30
CA ILE A 178 6.08 46.81 3.63
C ILE A 178 6.42 46.02 2.37
N GLU A 179 7.41 46.45 1.60
CA GLU A 179 7.83 45.75 0.39
C GLU A 179 8.50 44.40 0.70
N SER A 180 9.33 44.32 1.74
CA SER A 180 9.88 43.04 2.25
C SER A 180 8.77 42.07 2.62
N VAL A 181 7.82 42.53 3.46
CA VAL A 181 6.68 41.72 3.90
C VAL A 181 5.80 41.30 2.73
N ARG A 182 5.63 42.15 1.71
CA ARG A 182 4.90 41.78 0.48
C ARG A 182 5.61 40.66 -0.29
N ASN A 183 6.94 40.68 -0.36
CA ASN A 183 7.70 39.64 -1.03
C ASN A 183 7.65 38.32 -0.25
N GLU A 184 7.81 38.37 1.07
CA GLU A 184 7.61 37.21 1.96
C GLU A 184 6.21 36.60 1.81
N ASN A 185 5.16 37.43 1.72
CA ASN A 185 3.80 36.93 1.51
C ASN A 185 3.60 36.25 0.14
N LYS A 186 4.28 36.71 -0.92
CA LYS A 186 4.27 36.03 -2.23
C LYS A 186 4.92 34.64 -2.14
N GLU A 187 6.03 34.54 -1.42
CA GLU A 187 6.71 33.26 -1.18
C GLU A 187 5.83 32.30 -0.38
N ILE A 188 5.19 32.79 0.69
CA ILE A 188 4.21 32.01 1.47
C ILE A 188 3.06 31.51 0.58
N ALA A 189 2.55 32.33 -0.34
CA ALA A 189 1.50 31.91 -1.26
C ALA A 189 1.97 30.78 -2.20
N SER A 190 3.19 30.86 -2.72
CA SER A 190 3.80 29.79 -3.53
C SER A 190 3.94 28.49 -2.72
N LEU A 191 4.44 28.58 -1.49
CA LEU A 191 4.56 27.41 -0.60
C LEU A 191 3.21 26.79 -0.27
N ARG A 192 2.16 27.59 -0.05
CA ARG A 192 0.80 27.10 0.16
C ARG A 192 0.28 26.31 -1.03
N ASN A 193 0.54 26.75 -2.25
CA ASN A 193 0.14 26.00 -3.46
C ASN A 193 0.88 24.67 -3.55
N GLN A 194 2.19 24.64 -3.30
CA GLN A 194 2.96 23.39 -3.28
C GLN A 194 2.46 22.40 -2.23
N ILE A 195 2.10 22.90 -1.04
CA ILE A 195 1.49 22.06 0.02
C ILE A 195 0.14 21.51 -0.43
N ALA A 196 -0.70 22.30 -1.09
CA ALA A 196 -1.98 21.84 -1.62
C ALA A 196 -1.80 20.71 -2.64
N GLU A 197 -0.88 20.88 -3.61
CA GLU A 197 -0.56 19.85 -4.61
C GLU A 197 -0.01 18.57 -3.96
N ALA A 198 0.86 18.70 -2.95
CA ALA A 198 1.40 17.56 -2.21
C ALA A 198 0.29 16.81 -1.45
N ASN A 199 -0.65 17.53 -0.85
CA ASN A 199 -1.80 16.94 -0.16
C ASN A 199 -2.73 16.20 -1.12
N ASP A 200 -3.03 16.78 -2.29
CA ASP A 200 -3.83 16.11 -3.31
C ASP A 200 -3.16 14.82 -3.80
N LYS A 201 -1.84 14.85 -4.02
CA LYS A 201 -1.06 13.67 -4.36
C LYS A 201 -1.12 12.61 -3.25
N ASN A 202 -0.98 13.02 -1.99
CA ASN A 202 -1.02 12.11 -0.85
C ASN A 202 -2.40 11.46 -0.69
N ASN A 203 -3.48 12.22 -0.93
CA ASN A 203 -4.84 11.70 -0.93
C ASN A 203 -5.04 10.64 -2.03
N ARG A 204 -4.53 10.88 -3.25
CA ARG A 204 -4.56 9.90 -4.35
C ARG A 204 -3.79 8.63 -4.00
N LEU A 205 -2.57 8.77 -3.48
CA LEU A 205 -1.76 7.63 -3.04
C LEU A 205 -2.45 6.83 -1.91
N THR A 206 -3.13 7.52 -1.00
CA THR A 206 -3.89 6.85 0.07
C THR A 206 -5.03 6.01 -0.49
N GLN A 207 -5.77 6.54 -1.47
CA GLN A 207 -6.83 5.79 -2.16
C GLN A 207 -6.27 4.59 -2.93
N GLU A 208 -5.14 4.77 -3.62
CA GLU A 208 -4.45 3.69 -4.34
C GLU A 208 -4.00 2.58 -3.38
N VAL A 209 -3.39 2.91 -2.25
CA VAL A 209 -3.00 1.95 -1.21
C VAL A 209 -4.21 1.17 -0.68
N GLU A 210 -5.36 1.82 -0.46
CA GLU A 210 -6.56 1.11 -0.01
C GLU A 210 -7.12 0.17 -1.10
N SER A 211 -7.08 0.57 -2.36
CA SER A 211 -7.45 -0.30 -3.49
C SER A 211 -6.56 -1.54 -3.58
N LEU A 212 -5.24 -1.36 -3.40
CA LEU A 212 -4.26 -2.45 -3.39
C LEU A 212 -4.46 -3.39 -2.20
N LYS A 213 -4.79 -2.85 -1.02
CA LYS A 213 -5.14 -3.68 0.14
C LYS A 213 -6.35 -4.56 -0.13
N ASN A 214 -7.38 -4.03 -0.79
CA ASN A 214 -8.56 -4.81 -1.17
C ASN A 214 -8.22 -5.90 -2.18
N ALA A 215 -7.44 -5.59 -3.22
CA ALA A 215 -6.95 -6.59 -4.17
C ALA A 215 -6.14 -7.69 -3.47
N ASN A 216 -5.28 -7.35 -2.51
CA ASN A 216 -4.54 -8.35 -1.74
C ASN A 216 -5.46 -9.24 -0.88
N ARG A 217 -6.53 -8.68 -0.29
CA ARG A 217 -7.51 -9.50 0.45
C ARG A 217 -8.18 -10.53 -0.47
N GLU A 218 -8.47 -10.18 -1.72
CA GLU A 218 -9.02 -11.12 -2.70
C GLU A 218 -8.00 -12.19 -3.10
N ILE A 219 -6.75 -11.81 -3.34
CA ILE A 219 -5.66 -12.76 -3.62
C ILE A 219 -5.52 -13.78 -2.48
N GLU A 220 -5.59 -13.33 -1.22
CA GLU A 220 -5.51 -14.24 -0.06
C GLU A 220 -6.70 -15.21 0.01
N LYS A 221 -7.92 -14.77 -0.37
CA LYS A 221 -9.06 -15.68 -0.51
C LYS A 221 -8.81 -16.74 -1.59
N PHE A 222 -8.37 -16.33 -2.78
CA PHE A 222 -8.07 -17.27 -3.86
C PHE A 222 -6.95 -18.24 -3.49
N ARG A 223 -5.92 -17.79 -2.75
CA ARG A 223 -4.85 -18.66 -2.23
C ARG A 223 -5.40 -19.71 -1.27
N ALA A 224 -6.34 -19.36 -0.39
CA ALA A 224 -6.98 -20.30 0.52
C ALA A 224 -7.81 -21.34 -0.25
N GLU A 225 -8.62 -20.91 -1.21
CA GLU A 225 -9.41 -21.80 -2.07
C GLU A 225 -8.51 -22.76 -2.87
N LEU A 226 -7.41 -22.26 -3.42
CA LEU A 226 -6.45 -23.07 -4.17
C LEU A 226 -5.75 -24.11 -3.27
N LYS A 227 -5.47 -23.76 -2.02
CA LYS A 227 -4.93 -24.71 -1.02
C LYS A 227 -5.92 -25.84 -0.73
N ASP A 228 -7.20 -25.52 -0.52
CA ASP A 228 -8.24 -26.53 -0.28
C ASP A 228 -8.44 -27.43 -1.49
N ALA A 229 -8.46 -26.86 -2.70
CA ALA A 229 -8.51 -27.62 -3.93
C ALA A 229 -7.32 -28.58 -4.08
N ASN A 230 -6.10 -28.12 -3.77
CA ASN A 230 -4.90 -28.96 -3.79
C ASN A 230 -4.97 -30.10 -2.77
N ASN A 231 -5.45 -29.84 -1.56
CA ASN A 231 -5.63 -30.88 -0.56
C ASN A 231 -6.62 -31.95 -1.07
N LYS A 232 -7.75 -31.51 -1.64
CA LYS A 232 -8.75 -32.41 -2.22
C LYS A 232 -8.19 -33.23 -3.38
N ASN A 233 -7.35 -32.61 -4.22
CA ASN A 233 -6.69 -33.30 -5.32
C ASN A 233 -5.71 -34.37 -4.81
N SER A 234 -4.97 -34.08 -3.73
CA SER A 234 -4.09 -35.06 -3.06
C SER A 234 -4.87 -36.26 -2.53
N TYR A 235 -6.03 -36.05 -1.89
CA TYR A 235 -6.92 -37.14 -1.47
C TYR A 235 -7.40 -37.98 -2.65
N LEU A 236 -7.87 -37.34 -3.73
CA LEU A 236 -8.33 -38.04 -4.92
C LEU A 236 -7.21 -38.84 -5.59
N LEU A 237 -5.97 -38.32 -5.62
CA LEU A 237 -4.81 -39.05 -6.14
C LEU A 237 -4.53 -40.33 -5.34
N ASN A 238 -4.57 -40.25 -4.01
CA ASN A 238 -4.40 -41.42 -3.15
C ASN A 238 -5.51 -42.45 -3.37
N GLU A 239 -6.75 -42.00 -3.54
CA GLU A 239 -7.90 -42.87 -3.82
C GLU A 239 -7.78 -43.56 -5.19
N ILE A 240 -7.36 -42.82 -6.23
CA ILE A 240 -7.04 -43.39 -7.54
C ILE A 240 -5.94 -44.46 -7.42
N GLU A 241 -4.91 -44.22 -6.61
CA GLU A 241 -3.84 -45.19 -6.40
C GLU A 241 -4.32 -46.45 -5.69
N TYR A 242 -5.20 -46.31 -4.68
CA TYR A 242 -5.87 -47.42 -4.04
C TYR A 242 -6.68 -48.27 -5.04
N ILE A 243 -7.56 -47.62 -5.83
CA ILE A 243 -8.37 -48.28 -6.87
C ILE A 243 -7.48 -48.97 -7.92
N LYS A 244 -6.36 -48.34 -8.29
CA LYS A 244 -5.40 -48.92 -9.24
C LYS A 244 -4.79 -50.21 -8.71
N ASN A 245 -4.51 -50.29 -7.42
CA ASN A 245 -4.00 -51.49 -6.78
C ASN A 245 -5.08 -52.59 -6.68
N GLU A 246 -6.33 -52.25 -6.34
CA GLU A 246 -7.45 -53.20 -6.39
C GLU A 246 -7.64 -53.77 -7.80
N ASN A 247 -7.58 -52.93 -8.84
CA ASN A 247 -7.69 -53.37 -10.22
C ASN A 247 -6.57 -54.33 -10.64
N LYS A 248 -5.34 -54.14 -10.13
CA LYS A 248 -4.25 -55.12 -10.35
C LYS A 248 -4.60 -56.47 -9.73
N GLN A 249 -5.15 -56.49 -8.52
CA GLN A 249 -5.59 -57.73 -7.86
C GLN A 249 -6.71 -58.41 -8.65
N ILE A 250 -7.72 -57.66 -9.09
CA ILE A 250 -8.79 -58.17 -9.94
C ILE A 250 -8.24 -58.77 -11.23
N THR A 251 -7.27 -58.11 -11.86
CA THR A 251 -6.63 -58.61 -13.09
C THR A 251 -5.88 -59.92 -12.84
N ALA A 252 -5.16 -60.03 -11.72
CA ALA A 252 -4.49 -61.26 -11.33
C ALA A 252 -5.50 -62.40 -11.08
N LEU A 253 -6.60 -62.12 -10.36
CA LEU A 253 -7.67 -63.08 -10.14
C LEU A 253 -8.33 -63.53 -11.45
N LYS A 254 -8.56 -62.61 -12.40
CA LYS A 254 -9.06 -62.95 -13.73
C LYS A 254 -8.11 -63.91 -14.47
N SER A 255 -6.81 -63.64 -14.43
CA SER A 255 -5.81 -64.53 -15.03
C SER A 255 -5.83 -65.92 -14.41
N GLN A 256 -5.99 -66.02 -13.09
CA GLN A 256 -6.13 -67.31 -12.39
C GLN A 256 -7.41 -68.04 -12.81
N ILE A 257 -8.53 -67.31 -12.93
CA ILE A 257 -9.79 -67.89 -13.41
C ILE A 257 -9.62 -68.45 -14.83
N ASP A 258 -8.94 -67.73 -15.72
CA ASP A 258 -8.70 -68.20 -17.09
C ASP A 258 -7.78 -69.43 -17.13
N GLU A 259 -6.77 -69.51 -16.27
CA GLU A 259 -5.95 -70.71 -16.08
C GLU A 259 -6.80 -71.90 -15.61
N PHE A 260 -7.65 -71.70 -14.59
CA PHE A 260 -8.55 -72.74 -14.10
C PHE A 260 -9.56 -73.18 -15.16
N LYS A 261 -10.11 -72.26 -15.96
CA LYS A 261 -10.96 -72.61 -17.11
C LYS A 261 -10.21 -73.49 -18.11
N GLY A 262 -8.96 -73.17 -18.40
CA GLY A 262 -8.09 -73.98 -19.26
C GLY A 262 -7.90 -75.40 -18.72
N LYS A 263 -7.53 -75.53 -17.44
CA LYS A 263 -7.42 -76.83 -16.75
C LYS A 263 -8.73 -77.60 -16.76
N ASN A 264 -9.85 -76.92 -16.50
CA ASN A 264 -11.17 -77.55 -16.50
C ASN A 264 -11.54 -78.07 -17.90
N SER A 265 -11.21 -77.32 -18.96
CA SER A 265 -11.38 -77.79 -20.34
C SER A 265 -10.53 -79.03 -20.64
N GLN A 266 -9.30 -79.12 -20.13
CA GLN A 266 -8.47 -80.32 -20.25
C GLN A 266 -9.07 -81.51 -19.51
N LEU A 267 -9.47 -81.32 -18.26
CA LEU A 267 -10.14 -82.37 -17.46
C LEU A 267 -11.42 -82.86 -18.13
N VAL A 268 -12.21 -81.99 -18.74
CA VAL A 268 -13.41 -82.38 -19.50
C VAL A 268 -13.03 -83.28 -20.68
N LYS A 269 -11.97 -82.94 -21.43
CA LYS A 269 -11.48 -83.80 -22.54
C LYS A 269 -10.97 -85.16 -22.04
N GLU A 270 -10.26 -85.19 -20.92
CA GLU A 270 -9.82 -86.44 -20.30
C GLU A 270 -11.01 -87.31 -19.87
N ILE A 271 -12.03 -86.71 -19.24
CA ILE A 271 -13.27 -87.41 -18.88
C ILE A 271 -13.98 -87.96 -20.13
N GLU A 272 -14.01 -87.21 -21.23
CA GLU A 272 -14.57 -87.67 -22.52
C GLU A 272 -13.78 -88.86 -23.08
N SER A 273 -12.44 -88.81 -23.06
CA SER A 273 -11.58 -89.94 -23.48
C SER A 273 -11.85 -91.20 -22.65
N VAL A 274 -11.86 -91.06 -21.33
CA VAL A 274 -12.14 -92.18 -20.40
C VAL A 274 -13.56 -92.72 -20.62
N ARG A 275 -14.53 -91.85 -20.92
CA ARG A 275 -15.90 -92.29 -21.24
C ARG A 275 -15.92 -93.11 -22.53
N ASP A 276 -15.17 -92.72 -23.55
CA ASP A 276 -15.07 -93.49 -24.80
C ASP A 276 -14.31 -94.81 -24.63
N GLU A 277 -13.23 -94.83 -23.83
CA GLU A 277 -12.56 -96.07 -23.42
C GLU A 277 -13.53 -97.00 -22.68
N ASN A 278 -14.36 -96.48 -21.76
CA ASN A 278 -15.36 -97.29 -21.07
C ASN A 278 -16.40 -97.88 -22.02
N LYS A 279 -16.85 -97.15 -23.05
CA LYS A 279 -17.74 -97.71 -24.09
C LYS A 279 -17.05 -98.84 -24.87
N GLN A 280 -15.76 -98.71 -25.15
CA GLN A 280 -14.99 -99.77 -25.79
C GLN A 280 -14.89 -101.00 -24.89
N ILE A 281 -14.59 -100.82 -23.60
CA ILE A 281 -14.57 -101.89 -22.59
C ILE A 281 -15.93 -102.59 -22.52
N GLU A 282 -17.03 -101.83 -22.53
CA GLU A 282 -18.39 -102.38 -22.53
C GLU A 282 -18.66 -103.24 -23.78
N THR A 283 -18.21 -102.77 -24.95
CA THR A 283 -18.28 -103.54 -26.21
C THR A 283 -17.46 -104.83 -26.13
N LEU A 284 -16.23 -104.75 -25.63
CA LEU A 284 -15.36 -105.92 -25.44
C LEU A 284 -15.95 -106.90 -24.42
N ARG A 285 -16.56 -106.42 -23.33
CA ARG A 285 -17.26 -107.29 -22.36
C ARG A 285 -18.42 -108.04 -23.00
N ASN A 286 -19.19 -107.39 -23.86
CA ASN A 286 -20.26 -108.07 -24.60
C ASN A 286 -19.70 -109.15 -25.53
N GLN A 287 -18.61 -108.87 -26.25
CA GLN A 287 -17.93 -109.86 -27.08
C GLN A 287 -17.37 -111.04 -26.28
N ILE A 288 -16.78 -110.79 -25.10
CA ILE A 288 -16.33 -111.85 -24.19
C ILE A 288 -17.51 -112.70 -23.75
N LYS A 289 -18.64 -112.09 -23.36
CA LYS A 289 -19.84 -112.82 -22.95
C LYS A 289 -20.40 -113.69 -24.08
N GLU A 290 -20.37 -113.23 -25.32
CA GLU A 290 -20.72 -114.03 -26.49
C GLU A 290 -19.75 -115.21 -26.69
N ALA A 291 -18.45 -114.96 -26.54
CA ALA A 291 -17.43 -116.01 -26.61
C ALA A 291 -17.58 -117.05 -25.48
N GLU A 292 -17.86 -116.62 -24.24
CA GLU A 292 -18.16 -117.50 -23.11
C GLU A 292 -19.39 -118.36 -23.38
N ASN A 293 -20.48 -117.78 -23.90
CA ASN A 293 -21.66 -118.54 -24.31
C ASN A 293 -21.33 -119.56 -25.40
N ARG A 294 -20.51 -119.19 -26.38
CA ARG A 294 -20.06 -120.11 -27.44
C ARG A 294 -19.18 -121.23 -26.88
N ASN A 295 -18.33 -120.92 -25.91
CA ASN A 295 -17.45 -121.90 -25.27
C ASN A 295 -18.24 -122.88 -24.39
N ASN A 296 -19.29 -122.41 -23.71
CA ASN A 296 -20.23 -123.25 -22.99
C ASN A 296 -20.99 -124.19 -23.95
N GLN A 297 -21.44 -123.68 -25.10
CA GLN A 297 -22.04 -124.53 -26.15
C GLN A 297 -21.08 -125.60 -26.65
N LEU A 298 -19.84 -125.23 -26.99
CA LEU A 298 -18.81 -126.18 -27.41
C LEU A 298 -18.49 -127.21 -26.32
N SER A 299 -18.50 -126.80 -25.04
CA SER A 299 -18.32 -127.73 -23.92
C SER A 299 -19.46 -128.76 -23.83
N MET A 300 -20.72 -128.34 -24.03
CA MET A 300 -21.86 -129.27 -24.10
C MET A 300 -21.76 -130.22 -25.30
N GLU A 301 -21.33 -129.74 -26.46
CA GLU A 301 -21.06 -130.58 -27.65
C GLU A 301 -19.98 -131.64 -27.34
N ILE A 302 -18.87 -131.24 -26.70
CA ILE A 302 -17.81 -132.17 -26.28
C ILE A 302 -18.34 -133.22 -25.29
N GLU A 303 -19.20 -132.83 -24.35
CA GLU A 303 -19.80 -133.75 -23.38
C GLU A 303 -20.76 -134.76 -24.06
N THR A 304 -21.48 -134.31 -25.08
CA THR A 304 -22.33 -135.17 -25.92
C THR A 304 -21.48 -136.20 -26.67
N ILE A 305 -20.40 -135.76 -27.32
CA ILE A 305 -19.46 -136.65 -28.03
C ILE A 305 -18.82 -137.66 -27.07
N LYS A 306 -18.49 -137.26 -25.82
CA LYS A 306 -17.98 -138.19 -24.80
C LYS A 306 -19.00 -139.26 -24.43
N SER A 307 -20.29 -138.91 -24.34
CA SER A 307 -21.37 -139.86 -24.10
C SER A 307 -21.46 -140.88 -25.24
N ASP A 308 -21.49 -140.40 -26.49
CA ASP A 308 -21.54 -141.26 -27.68
C ASP A 308 -20.33 -142.22 -27.72
N ASN A 309 -19.14 -141.73 -27.38
CA ASN A 309 -17.93 -142.56 -27.32
C ASN A 309 -17.99 -143.64 -26.22
N SER A 310 -18.70 -143.38 -25.11
CA SER A 310 -18.91 -144.40 -24.07
C SER A 310 -19.85 -145.53 -24.54
N GLU A 311 -20.78 -145.22 -25.44
CA GLU A 311 -21.68 -146.19 -26.06
C GLU A 311 -20.93 -147.09 -27.06
N VAL A 312 -20.00 -146.51 -27.83
CA VAL A 312 -19.09 -147.27 -28.70
C VAL A 312 -18.25 -148.26 -27.87
N GLN A 313 -17.67 -147.81 -26.76
CA GLN A 313 -16.88 -148.70 -25.87
C GLN A 313 -17.70 -149.88 -25.31
N LYS A 314 -18.99 -149.69 -25.00
CA LYS A 314 -19.87 -150.79 -24.57
C LYS A 314 -20.12 -151.80 -25.68
N LEU A 315 -20.26 -151.33 -26.92
CA LEU A 315 -20.42 -152.21 -28.08
C LEU A 315 -19.14 -153.01 -28.37
N GLU A 316 -17.96 -152.42 -28.22
CA GLU A 316 -16.66 -153.10 -28.36
C GLU A 316 -16.47 -154.22 -27.30
N GLU A 317 -16.84 -153.98 -26.03
CA GLU A 317 -16.76 -155.00 -24.98
C GLU A 317 -17.72 -156.17 -25.22
N LEU A 318 -18.91 -155.91 -25.80
CA LEU A 318 -19.88 -156.94 -26.15
C LEU A 318 -19.37 -157.83 -27.30
N ILE A 319 -18.70 -157.24 -28.30
CA ILE A 319 -18.05 -157.98 -29.38
C ILE A 319 -16.99 -158.93 -28.81
N ARG A 320 -16.14 -158.47 -27.89
CA ARG A 320 -15.10 -159.31 -27.25
C ARG A 320 -15.69 -160.52 -26.52
N GLN A 321 -16.82 -160.34 -25.82
CA GLN A 321 -17.51 -161.44 -25.13
C GLN A 321 -18.06 -162.51 -26.09
N TYR A 322 -18.53 -162.10 -27.27
CA TYR A 322 -18.98 -163.05 -28.29
C TYR A 322 -17.83 -163.81 -28.96
N GLU A 323 -16.67 -163.16 -29.15
CA GLU A 323 -15.45 -163.81 -29.66
C GLU A 323 -14.91 -164.89 -28.70
N GLU A 324 -14.87 -164.61 -27.39
CA GLU A 324 -14.48 -165.59 -26.37
C GLU A 324 -15.40 -166.82 -26.34
N LYS A 325 -16.72 -166.59 -26.48
CA LYS A 325 -17.71 -167.69 -26.55
C LYS A 325 -17.54 -168.57 -27.79
N ASN A 326 -17.21 -167.97 -28.93
CA ASN A 326 -17.02 -168.70 -30.18
C ASN A 326 -15.78 -169.60 -30.16
N ASN A 327 -14.68 -169.13 -29.54
CA ASN A 327 -13.47 -169.93 -29.36
C ASN A 327 -13.67 -171.13 -28.41
N ALA A 328 -14.50 -170.98 -27.37
CA ALA A 328 -14.84 -172.08 -26.47
C ALA A 328 -15.63 -173.21 -27.18
N LEU A 329 -16.59 -172.86 -28.05
CA LEU A 329 -17.32 -173.84 -28.85
C LEU A 329 -16.43 -174.57 -29.87
N LEU A 330 -15.42 -173.90 -30.41
CA LEU A 330 -14.51 -174.48 -31.41
C LEU A 330 -13.64 -175.59 -30.82
N LEU A 331 -13.16 -175.41 -29.58
CA LEU A 331 -12.39 -176.42 -28.84
C LEU A 331 -13.20 -177.68 -28.48
N GLU A 332 -14.51 -177.52 -28.23
CA GLU A 332 -15.42 -178.62 -27.92
C GLU A 332 -15.74 -179.47 -29.16
N VAL A 333 -15.82 -178.84 -30.34
CA VAL A 333 -16.00 -179.53 -31.64
C VAL A 333 -14.74 -180.32 -32.06
N GLU A 334 -13.54 -179.83 -31.74
CA GLU A 334 -12.28 -180.54 -32.04
C GLU A 334 -12.06 -181.77 -31.14
N SER A 335 -12.49 -181.70 -29.87
CA SER A 335 -12.47 -182.82 -28.92
C SER A 335 -13.31 -184.01 -29.42
N VAL A 336 -14.56 -183.77 -29.82
CA VAL A 336 -15.51 -184.79 -30.32
C VAL A 336 -15.07 -185.38 -31.66
N LYS A 337 -14.30 -184.63 -32.46
CA LYS A 337 -13.72 -185.13 -33.71
C LYS A 337 -12.62 -186.17 -33.47
N SER A 338 -11.80 -186.01 -32.43
CA SER A 338 -10.72 -186.98 -32.14
C SER A 338 -11.26 -188.31 -31.57
N GLU A 339 -12.36 -188.29 -30.82
CA GLU A 339 -13.04 -189.50 -30.32
C GLU A 339 -13.68 -190.33 -31.45
N LYS A 340 -14.19 -189.67 -32.49
CA LYS A 340 -14.77 -190.33 -33.67
C LYS A 340 -13.71 -191.11 -34.47
N ASP A 341 -12.51 -190.56 -34.63
CA ASP A 341 -11.47 -191.17 -35.47
C ASP A 341 -10.79 -192.38 -34.79
N ALA A 342 -10.73 -192.42 -33.45
CA ALA A 342 -10.25 -193.58 -32.70
C ALA A 342 -11.18 -194.81 -32.83
N LEU A 343 -12.49 -194.58 -32.95
CA LEU A 343 -13.51 -195.64 -33.05
C LEU A 343 -13.54 -196.33 -34.44
N TYR A 344 -13.15 -195.62 -35.50
CA TYR A 344 -13.05 -196.20 -36.85
C TYR A 344 -11.83 -197.12 -37.03
N SER A 345 -10.75 -196.91 -36.27
CA SER A 345 -9.56 -197.78 -36.31
C SER A 345 -9.78 -199.12 -35.61
N VAL A 346 -10.57 -199.16 -34.54
CA VAL A 346 -10.85 -200.41 -33.81
C VAL A 346 -11.83 -201.30 -34.59
N LYS A 347 -12.77 -200.70 -35.33
CA LYS A 347 -13.72 -201.44 -36.16
C LYS A 347 -13.04 -202.20 -37.31
N ASN A 348 -12.08 -201.58 -37.99
CA ASN A 348 -11.36 -202.24 -39.09
C ASN A 348 -10.46 -203.39 -38.64
N GLN A 349 -9.99 -203.39 -37.39
CA GLN A 349 -9.21 -204.51 -36.84
C GLN A 349 -10.08 -205.74 -36.52
N ILE A 350 -11.35 -205.53 -36.15
CA ILE A 350 -12.28 -206.63 -35.86
C ILE A 350 -12.66 -207.39 -37.14
N ASP A 351 -12.89 -206.66 -38.24
CA ASP A 351 -13.25 -207.27 -39.53
C ASP A 351 -12.09 -208.10 -40.15
N GLU A 352 -10.83 -207.69 -39.93
CA GLU A 352 -9.64 -208.46 -40.37
C GLU A 352 -9.46 -209.78 -39.62
N TYR A 353 -9.80 -209.84 -38.32
CA TYR A 353 -9.68 -211.06 -37.53
C TYR A 353 -10.80 -212.07 -37.82
N GLU A 354 -12.00 -211.61 -38.18
CA GLU A 354 -13.09 -212.48 -38.61
C GLU A 354 -12.82 -213.15 -39.97
N GLU A 355 -12.18 -212.45 -40.91
CA GLU A 355 -11.79 -213.02 -42.20
C GLU A 355 -10.65 -214.05 -42.07
N LYS A 356 -9.72 -213.84 -41.12
CA LYS A 356 -8.67 -214.83 -40.79
C LYS A 356 -9.25 -216.10 -40.17
N ASN A 357 -10.29 -215.97 -39.34
CA ASN A 357 -10.99 -217.10 -38.74
C ASN A 357 -11.73 -217.95 -39.79
N SER A 358 -12.22 -217.34 -40.87
CA SER A 358 -12.85 -218.03 -42.00
C SER A 358 -11.84 -218.83 -42.87
N LYS A 359 -10.64 -218.28 -43.09
CA LYS A 359 -9.61 -218.94 -43.94
C LYS A 359 -8.97 -220.16 -43.27
N LEU A 360 -8.64 -220.09 -41.97
CA LEU A 360 -8.07 -221.24 -41.25
C LEU A 360 -9.06 -222.40 -41.08
N LEU A 361 -10.36 -222.13 -41.00
CA LEU A 361 -11.39 -223.18 -40.90
C LEU A 361 -11.49 -223.99 -42.21
N SER A 362 -11.30 -223.34 -43.37
CA SER A 362 -11.28 -224.00 -44.68
C SER A 362 -10.00 -224.82 -44.93
N GLU A 363 -8.88 -224.42 -44.32
CA GLU A 363 -7.58 -225.07 -44.51
C GLU A 363 -7.46 -226.38 -43.70
N VAL A 364 -8.08 -226.45 -42.52
CA VAL A 364 -8.14 -227.69 -41.73
C VAL A 364 -9.13 -228.72 -42.32
N GLU A 365 -10.23 -228.26 -42.92
CA GLU A 365 -11.16 -229.15 -43.64
C GLU A 365 -10.57 -229.66 -44.97
N SER A 366 -9.72 -228.86 -45.63
CA SER A 366 -8.95 -229.27 -46.81
C SER A 366 -7.88 -230.32 -46.50
N LEU A 367 -7.20 -230.24 -45.36
CA LEU A 367 -6.20 -231.25 -44.96
C LEU A 367 -6.84 -232.56 -44.46
N ARG A 368 -8.12 -232.54 -44.07
CA ARG A 368 -8.94 -233.74 -43.85
C ARG A 368 -9.37 -234.43 -45.14
N ALA A 369 -9.31 -233.76 -46.29
CA ALA A 369 -9.68 -234.34 -47.59
C ALA A 369 -8.50 -234.94 -48.37
N GLU A 370 -7.24 -234.66 -47.99
CA GLU A 370 -6.06 -235.03 -48.79
C GLU A 370 -5.31 -236.31 -48.37
N LEU A 371 -5.55 -236.91 -47.21
CA LEU A 371 -4.82 -238.12 -46.81
C LEU A 371 -5.66 -239.29 -46.32
N LEU A 372 -6.92 -239.36 -46.80
CA LEU A 372 -7.61 -240.62 -47.08
C LEU A 372 -7.27 -241.17 -48.49
N LYS A 373 -6.37 -240.50 -49.24
CA LYS A 373 -5.89 -240.92 -50.57
C LYS A 373 -4.62 -241.78 -50.55
N LYS A 374 -4.13 -242.18 -49.37
CA LYS A 374 -3.01 -243.13 -49.24
C LYS A 374 -3.42 -244.50 -48.73
N ASP A 375 -4.70 -244.70 -48.39
CA ASP A 375 -5.26 -246.04 -48.17
C ASP A 375 -5.53 -246.77 -49.51
N GLU A 376 -5.41 -246.08 -50.65
CA GLU A 376 -5.40 -246.72 -51.99
C GLU A 376 -4.02 -247.25 -52.40
N LEU A 377 -2.92 -246.83 -51.73
CA LEU A 377 -1.55 -247.29 -52.01
C LEU A 377 -1.09 -248.46 -51.12
N GLU A 378 -1.98 -248.96 -50.28
CA GLU A 378 -1.83 -250.25 -49.60
C GLU A 378 -2.14 -251.44 -50.55
N LYS A 379 -2.68 -251.21 -51.76
CA LYS A 379 -3.02 -252.30 -52.71
C LYS A 379 -2.02 -252.53 -53.85
N GLU A 380 -1.20 -251.54 -54.23
CA GLU A 380 -0.28 -251.67 -55.38
C GLU A 380 1.12 -252.17 -55.00
N LYS A 381 1.56 -251.99 -53.74
CA LYS A 381 2.84 -252.55 -53.29
C LYS A 381 2.76 -254.05 -52.96
N ASP A 382 1.59 -254.53 -52.58
CA ASP A 382 1.33 -255.97 -52.41
C ASP A 382 1.31 -256.73 -53.76
N GLU A 383 1.22 -256.01 -54.90
CA GLU A 383 1.47 -256.55 -56.24
C GLU A 383 2.97 -256.56 -56.63
N LEU A 384 3.76 -255.56 -56.19
CA LEU A 384 5.22 -255.53 -56.41
C LEU A 384 6.03 -256.50 -55.51
N LEU A 385 5.35 -257.16 -54.56
CA LEU A 385 5.86 -258.33 -53.85
C LEU A 385 5.99 -259.58 -54.74
N LYS A 386 5.45 -259.58 -55.99
CA LYS A 386 5.48 -260.75 -56.89
C LYS A 386 6.47 -260.69 -58.05
N GLU A 387 6.85 -259.51 -58.54
CA GLU A 387 7.81 -259.37 -59.67
C GLU A 387 9.29 -259.33 -59.25
N LEU A 388 9.65 -258.81 -58.08
CA LEU A 388 11.07 -258.86 -57.64
C LEU A 388 11.50 -260.25 -57.15
N LYS A 389 10.51 -261.11 -56.86
CA LYS A 389 10.70 -262.55 -56.63
C LYS A 389 11.00 -263.31 -57.93
N THR A 390 10.86 -262.69 -59.10
CA THR A 390 11.12 -263.30 -60.42
C THR A 390 12.38 -262.76 -61.11
N VAL A 391 12.89 -261.56 -60.75
CA VAL A 391 14.07 -260.94 -61.39
C VAL A 391 15.42 -261.20 -60.68
N LYS A 392 15.49 -261.62 -59.40
CA LYS A 392 16.79 -261.98 -58.77
C LYS A 392 17.10 -263.47 -58.77
N ASP A 393 16.09 -264.31 -58.91
CA ASP A 393 16.25 -265.71 -59.32
C ASP A 393 16.84 -265.81 -60.76
N GLU A 394 16.82 -264.73 -61.58
CA GLU A 394 17.58 -264.60 -62.85
C GLU A 394 19.04 -264.14 -62.68
N ARG A 395 19.44 -263.55 -61.53
CA ARG A 395 20.84 -263.12 -61.29
C ARG A 395 21.69 -264.21 -60.62
N ASP A 396 21.06 -265.18 -59.98
CA ASP A 396 21.73 -266.39 -59.48
C ASP A 396 22.43 -267.21 -60.59
N GLN A 397 22.12 -266.99 -61.88
CA GLN A 397 22.64 -267.81 -63.00
C GLN A 397 23.80 -267.17 -63.81
N LEU A 398 24.04 -265.85 -63.76
CA LEU A 398 25.09 -265.19 -64.58
C LEU A 398 26.46 -265.01 -63.90
N GLU A 399 26.56 -264.94 -62.57
CA GLU A 399 27.88 -264.83 -61.89
C GLU A 399 28.48 -266.20 -61.53
N LYS A 400 27.69 -267.26 -61.72
CA LYS A 400 28.16 -268.65 -61.74
C LYS A 400 28.77 -269.04 -63.10
N ASP A 401 28.48 -268.28 -64.17
CA ASP A 401 28.88 -268.57 -65.57
C ASP A 401 29.95 -267.62 -66.15
N LEU A 402 30.50 -266.67 -65.37
CA LEU A 402 31.57 -265.75 -65.84
C LEU A 402 32.74 -265.59 -64.84
N ASP A 403 33.41 -266.60 -64.33
CA ASP A 403 34.22 -267.39 -65.22
C ASP A 403 35.10 -268.31 -64.39
N GLU A 404 34.81 -269.58 -64.58
CA GLU A 404 35.77 -270.66 -64.65
C GLU A 404 36.65 -270.57 -65.95
N PHE A 405 36.48 -269.57 -66.83
CA PHE A 405 36.99 -269.66 -68.21
C PHE A 405 38.46 -269.27 -68.51
N LEU A 406 39.24 -268.52 -67.72
CA LEU A 406 40.64 -268.20 -68.14
C LEU A 406 41.57 -268.05 -66.91
N LEU A 407 42.46 -268.96 -66.47
CA LEU A 407 43.44 -269.88 -67.08
C LEU A 407 43.28 -270.27 -68.56
N ASP A 408 44.12 -269.66 -69.39
CA ASP A 408 45.34 -270.25 -69.98
C ASP A 408 46.10 -269.02 -70.53
N ASP A 409 47.36 -268.70 -70.23
CA ASP A 409 48.51 -269.47 -69.70
C ASP A 409 48.82 -269.31 -68.20
#